data_AF-A0A2E3DKD5-F1
#
_entry.id   AF-A0A2E3DKD5-F1
#
_cell.length_a   1.000
_cell.length_b   1.000
_cell.length_c   1.000
_cell.angle_alpha   90.00
_cell.angle_beta   90.00
_cell.angle_gamma   90.00
#
_symmetry.space_group_name_H-M   'P 1'
#
loop_
_entity.id
_entity.type
_entity.pdbx_description
1 polymer ?
#
loop_
_entity_poly.entity_id
_entity_poly.type
_entity_poly.pdbx_seq_one_letter_code
_entity_poly.pdbx_strand_id
1 'polypeptide(L)'
;MPYTQLNNLDFVDIKTTLKEYMRAQTDFTDYDFEGSAISQILDVLAYNTYYTAFNTNMVVNELFLDSATLRDNVVSLAKQLGYSPKSVTAPSATIDLNLTFTQSAPSTVVYKAGSGFVTNYDDTLYRFVLNEDYEVSVDNNVASFTDMKVYEGSLMKMTTLVNLSTKQRFIIENSSVDTNTIRVKVYPSGSSVNFDTYKLANNILDIGSEDKVFFINEQEDENYEIFFGDGVLGRKLEDAEVVEITYIITNGVATNGASKFKFNGILNDENGNVIQQPFANSSLTTKSIASGGADIEGIDKIKYNAPKYYGSQNRAVTANDYKAIVRNIYPAVSDIIVFGGEEQEPPSYGKVFISIKPSEASSLSSYTKNELGKELKQYTVASIKPEFVDPSILYIELDSKIFYNGNQTKLIEQEISAKVATGVTEYLKTSDTEKFNGKFRYSKFISVIDNCNTSINSNDTNIIMRKDFIAQINASSYYEVCFQNKFLKDCDTSVVSSTGMTVFEYPEYTSYLEDRDGKIVLYRLDSLTGEKILLNDSVGTVDYEKGEVQLYDFTILKGTYSDNRIELRVKPANKDIEVKREAYLDVDVSKSKFIAYKE
;
A
#
# COMPACT_ATOMS: atom_id res chain seq x y z
N MET A 1 15.91 -17.10 13.58
CA MET A 1 17.34 -17.32 13.94
C MET A 1 17.95 -18.02 12.74
N PRO A 2 19.02 -17.50 12.12
CA PRO A 2 19.62 -18.19 10.98
C PRO A 2 20.11 -19.56 11.46
N TYR A 3 19.50 -20.62 10.93
CA TYR A 3 19.93 -21.98 11.19
C TYR A 3 21.33 -22.11 10.58
N THR A 4 22.34 -22.08 11.45
CA THR A 4 23.76 -22.30 11.16
C THR A 4 24.39 -21.38 10.10
N GLN A 5 24.84 -20.20 10.53
CA GLN A 5 26.05 -19.63 9.93
C GLN A 5 27.22 -20.54 10.33
N LEU A 6 27.61 -21.47 9.44
CA LEU A 6 28.98 -21.93 9.39
C LEU A 6 29.84 -20.73 8.97
N ASN A 7 30.20 -19.90 9.94
CA ASN A 7 31.01 -18.69 9.74
C ASN A 7 32.43 -18.98 9.25
N ASN A 8 32.83 -20.25 9.12
CA ASN A 8 34.14 -20.65 8.62
C ASN A 8 34.00 -21.64 7.46
N LEU A 9 33.53 -21.15 6.31
CA LEU A 9 33.81 -21.76 5.02
C LEU A 9 35.08 -21.14 4.41
N ASP A 10 36.06 -20.72 5.22
CA ASP A 10 37.33 -20.26 4.67
C ASP A 10 38.04 -21.47 4.03
N PHE A 11 38.49 -21.29 2.80
CA PHE A 11 39.29 -22.28 2.08
C PHE A 11 40.48 -22.76 2.91
N VAL A 12 41.14 -21.85 3.64
CA VAL A 12 42.31 -22.16 4.47
C VAL A 12 41.95 -23.09 5.63
N ASP A 13 40.80 -22.86 6.27
CA ASP A 13 40.31 -23.68 7.37
C ASP A 13 39.89 -25.07 6.89
N ILE A 14 39.22 -25.15 5.73
CA ILE A 14 38.84 -26.42 5.10
C ILE A 14 40.08 -27.24 4.76
N LYS A 15 41.10 -26.61 4.16
CA LYS A 15 42.37 -27.27 3.85
C LYS A 15 43.05 -27.78 5.12
N THR A 16 43.07 -26.98 6.18
CA THR A 16 43.67 -27.36 7.47
C THR A 16 42.95 -28.56 8.08
N THR A 17 41.61 -28.55 8.06
CA THR A 17 40.78 -29.65 8.57
C THR A 17 41.00 -30.94 7.76
N LEU A 18 41.04 -30.86 6.42
CA LEU A 18 41.33 -32.00 5.55
C LEU A 18 42.74 -32.56 5.81
N LYS A 19 43.72 -31.68 6.00
CA LYS A 19 45.09 -32.08 6.34
C LYS A 19 45.16 -32.80 7.69
N GLU A 20 44.46 -32.31 8.71
CA GLU A 20 44.38 -32.97 10.02
C GLU A 20 43.67 -34.33 9.93
N TYR A 21 42.57 -34.41 9.17
CA TYR A 21 41.87 -35.66 8.89
C TYR A 21 42.79 -36.70 8.24
N MET A 22 43.52 -36.32 7.19
CA MET A 22 44.46 -37.23 6.51
C MET A 22 45.65 -37.65 7.39
N ARG A 23 46.13 -36.77 8.28
CA ARG A 23 47.18 -37.11 9.26
C ARG A 23 46.71 -38.12 10.32
N ALA A 24 45.42 -38.15 10.64
CA ALA A 24 44.85 -39.06 11.62
C ALA A 24 44.69 -40.50 11.09
N GLN A 25 44.76 -40.71 9.78
CA GLN A 25 44.63 -42.02 9.16
C GLN A 25 45.95 -42.81 9.22
N THR A 26 45.84 -44.10 9.55
CA THR A 26 47.00 -45.00 9.73
C THR A 26 47.79 -45.27 8.46
N ASP A 27 47.18 -45.02 7.29
CA ASP A 27 47.73 -45.40 5.98
C ASP A 27 48.75 -44.39 5.44
N PHE A 28 48.80 -43.16 5.98
CA PHE A 28 49.61 -42.04 5.44
C PHE A 28 50.53 -41.40 6.49
N THR A 29 51.02 -42.19 7.46
CA THR A 29 51.84 -41.69 8.58
C THR A 29 53.21 -41.14 8.16
N ASP A 30 53.70 -41.49 6.98
CA ASP A 30 54.99 -41.11 6.40
C ASP A 30 54.90 -39.96 5.37
N TYR A 31 53.69 -39.49 5.05
CA TYR A 31 53.47 -38.43 4.05
C TYR A 31 53.64 -37.03 4.66
N ASP A 32 54.46 -36.19 4.03
CA ASP A 32 54.52 -34.77 4.34
C ASP A 32 53.47 -33.98 3.55
N PHE A 33 52.38 -33.63 4.24
CA PHE A 33 51.27 -32.86 3.67
C PHE A 33 51.60 -31.40 3.35
N GLU A 34 52.78 -30.88 3.74
CA GLU A 34 53.31 -29.60 3.27
C GLU A 34 54.13 -29.74 1.97
N GLY A 35 54.41 -30.98 1.55
CA GLY A 35 55.13 -31.27 0.32
C GLY A 35 54.38 -30.80 -0.92
N SER A 36 55.09 -30.16 -1.86
CA SER A 36 54.48 -29.46 -3.01
C SER A 36 53.47 -30.28 -3.81
N ALA A 37 53.64 -31.60 -3.99
CA ALA A 37 52.70 -32.41 -4.77
C ALA A 37 51.42 -32.74 -3.97
N ILE A 38 51.56 -33.09 -2.69
CA ILE A 38 50.44 -33.46 -1.82
C ILE A 38 49.64 -32.22 -1.41
N SER A 39 50.33 -31.10 -1.15
CA SER A 39 49.65 -29.81 -0.90
C SER A 39 48.77 -29.42 -2.09
N GLN A 40 49.24 -29.58 -3.33
CA GLN A 40 48.43 -29.24 -4.51
C GLN A 40 47.20 -30.15 -4.65
N ILE A 41 47.32 -31.44 -4.31
CA ILE A 41 46.17 -32.35 -4.27
C ILE A 41 45.20 -31.94 -3.16
N LEU A 42 45.69 -31.60 -1.96
CA LEU A 42 44.89 -31.07 -0.87
C LEU A 42 44.20 -29.76 -1.25
N ASP A 43 44.87 -28.88 -2.01
CA ASP A 43 44.29 -27.64 -2.52
C ASP A 43 43.12 -27.91 -3.47
N VAL A 44 43.25 -28.87 -4.38
CA VAL A 44 42.15 -29.27 -5.29
C VAL A 44 40.98 -29.91 -4.53
N LEU A 45 41.26 -30.76 -3.54
CA LEU A 45 40.23 -31.39 -2.71
C LEU A 45 39.52 -30.36 -1.81
N ALA A 46 40.27 -29.43 -1.22
CA ALA A 46 39.73 -28.33 -0.44
C ALA A 46 38.87 -27.40 -1.31
N TYR A 47 39.31 -27.12 -2.55
CA TYR A 47 38.53 -26.33 -3.50
C TYR A 47 37.22 -27.02 -3.89
N ASN A 48 37.27 -28.32 -4.20
CA ASN A 48 36.06 -29.09 -4.50
C ASN A 48 35.10 -29.14 -3.31
N THR A 49 35.62 -29.36 -2.10
CA THR A 49 34.85 -29.39 -0.86
C THR A 49 34.23 -28.03 -0.58
N TYR A 50 35.00 -26.94 -0.72
CA TYR A 50 34.51 -25.56 -0.57
C TYR A 50 33.37 -25.27 -1.56
N TYR A 51 33.56 -25.61 -2.84
CA TYR A 51 32.55 -25.37 -3.87
C TYR A 51 31.27 -26.17 -3.61
N THR A 52 31.39 -27.46 -3.27
CA THR A 52 30.23 -28.28 -2.91
C THR A 52 29.55 -27.78 -1.64
N ALA A 53 30.31 -27.45 -0.59
CA ALA A 53 29.75 -26.94 0.66
C ALA A 53 29.04 -25.59 0.48
N PHE A 54 29.60 -24.68 -0.33
CA PHE A 54 28.97 -23.42 -0.69
C PHE A 54 27.64 -23.66 -1.42
N ASN A 55 27.64 -24.50 -2.46
CA ASN A 55 26.43 -24.82 -3.21
C ASN A 55 25.38 -25.50 -2.33
N THR A 56 25.77 -26.45 -1.48
CA THR A 56 24.84 -27.11 -0.54
C THR A 56 24.29 -26.12 0.48
N ASN A 57 25.10 -25.19 0.99
CA ASN A 57 24.62 -24.15 1.91
C ASN A 57 23.59 -23.24 1.24
N MET A 58 23.87 -22.80 0.01
CA MET A 58 22.92 -22.02 -0.79
C MET A 58 21.61 -22.79 -1.01
N VAL A 59 21.68 -24.05 -1.43
CA VAL A 59 20.49 -24.90 -1.62
C VAL A 59 19.70 -25.06 -0.32
N VAL A 60 20.37 -25.34 0.81
CA VAL A 60 19.69 -25.52 2.11
C VAL A 60 19.02 -24.24 2.59
N ASN A 61 19.64 -23.07 2.39
CA ASN A 61 19.02 -21.80 2.73
C ASN A 61 17.76 -21.54 1.90
N GLU A 62 17.72 -21.99 0.65
CA GLU A 62 16.56 -21.87 -0.23
C GLU A 62 15.42 -22.86 0.09
N LEU A 63 15.63 -23.87 0.94
CA LEU A 63 14.58 -24.84 1.33
C LEU A 63 13.61 -24.30 2.39
N PHE A 64 14.02 -23.30 3.19
CA PHE A 64 13.19 -22.76 4.27
C PHE A 64 12.74 -21.35 3.96
N LEU A 65 11.46 -21.06 4.22
CA LEU A 65 10.84 -19.78 3.88
C LEU A 65 11.57 -18.57 4.50
N ASP A 66 12.05 -18.68 5.74
CA ASP A 66 12.73 -17.59 6.43
C ASP A 66 14.11 -17.26 5.81
N SER A 67 14.87 -18.29 5.42
CA SER A 67 16.23 -18.14 4.87
C SER A 67 16.30 -17.98 3.36
N ALA A 68 15.25 -18.36 2.61
CA ALA A 68 15.25 -18.30 1.15
C ALA A 68 15.43 -16.85 0.66
N THR A 69 16.31 -16.66 -0.32
CA THR A 69 16.64 -15.34 -0.88
C THR A 69 16.13 -15.17 -2.29
N LEU A 70 15.92 -16.27 -3.03
CA LEU A 70 15.34 -16.22 -4.37
C LEU A 70 13.82 -16.13 -4.28
N ARG A 71 13.23 -15.19 -5.02
CA ARG A 71 11.78 -14.94 -5.00
C ARG A 71 10.99 -16.17 -5.42
N ASP A 72 11.42 -16.87 -6.47
CA ASP A 72 10.73 -18.05 -7.01
C ASP A 72 10.64 -19.19 -5.97
N ASN A 73 11.70 -19.38 -5.18
CA ASN A 73 11.71 -20.36 -4.10
C ASN A 73 10.77 -19.94 -2.96
N VAL A 74 10.78 -18.66 -2.59
CA VAL A 74 9.88 -18.10 -1.57
C VAL A 74 8.42 -18.25 -1.98
N VAL A 75 8.09 -17.98 -3.25
CA VAL A 75 6.74 -18.15 -3.83
C VAL A 75 6.34 -19.63 -3.81
N SER A 76 7.23 -20.53 -4.24
CA SER A 76 6.97 -21.97 -4.25
C SER A 76 6.74 -22.54 -2.84
N LEU A 77 7.50 -22.06 -1.85
CA LEU A 77 7.31 -22.42 -0.44
C LEU A 77 6.02 -21.81 0.14
N ALA A 78 5.70 -20.56 -0.19
CA ALA A 78 4.47 -19.91 0.22
C ALA A 78 3.23 -20.62 -0.35
N LYS A 79 3.33 -21.13 -1.59
CA LYS A 79 2.29 -21.96 -2.22
C LYS A 79 1.99 -23.23 -1.42
N GLN A 80 3.00 -23.87 -0.82
CA GLN A 80 2.78 -25.04 0.06
C GLN A 80 1.93 -24.68 1.29
N LEU A 81 2.00 -23.43 1.75
CA LEU A 81 1.18 -22.88 2.82
C LEU A 81 -0.19 -22.38 2.32
N GLY A 82 -0.53 -22.60 1.05
CA GLY A 82 -1.77 -22.11 0.45
C GLY A 82 -1.82 -20.60 0.28
N TYR A 83 -0.68 -19.92 0.32
CA TYR A 83 -0.56 -18.48 0.07
C TYR A 83 -0.05 -18.25 -1.34
N SER A 84 -0.83 -17.56 -2.17
CA SER A 84 -0.41 -17.11 -3.50
C SER A 84 -0.04 -15.64 -3.41
N PRO A 85 1.24 -15.27 -3.64
CA PRO A 85 1.69 -13.88 -3.62
C PRO A 85 0.93 -13.00 -4.62
N LYS A 86 0.85 -11.72 -4.31
CA LYS A 86 0.12 -10.77 -5.17
C LYS A 86 0.98 -10.33 -6.36
N SER A 87 0.35 -10.35 -7.53
CA SER A 87 0.87 -9.72 -8.74
C SER A 87 0.83 -8.20 -8.65
N VAL A 88 1.41 -7.54 -9.65
CA VAL A 88 1.16 -6.12 -9.88
C VAL A 88 -0.36 -5.90 -9.97
N THR A 89 -0.88 -4.90 -9.27
CA THR A 89 -2.32 -4.59 -9.24
C THR A 89 -2.56 -3.26 -9.95
N ALA A 90 -3.59 -3.20 -10.80
CA ALA A 90 -3.92 -1.99 -11.55
C ALA A 90 -4.73 -1.00 -10.69
N PRO A 91 -4.36 0.30 -10.69
CA PRO A 91 -5.20 1.36 -10.17
C PRO A 91 -6.58 1.30 -10.80
N SER A 92 -7.62 1.30 -9.97
CA SER A 92 -9.00 1.27 -10.41
C SER A 92 -9.75 2.52 -10.00
N ALA A 93 -10.57 3.06 -10.91
CA ALA A 93 -11.45 4.20 -10.68
C ALA A 93 -12.89 3.82 -11.01
N THR A 94 -13.85 4.47 -10.35
CA THR A 94 -15.28 4.29 -10.63
C THR A 94 -15.83 5.57 -11.20
N ILE A 95 -16.48 5.47 -12.36
CA ILE A 95 -16.88 6.62 -13.15
C ILE A 95 -18.34 6.46 -13.60
N ASP A 96 -19.08 7.55 -13.56
CA ASP A 96 -20.40 7.65 -14.18
C ASP A 96 -20.29 8.44 -15.49
N LEU A 97 -20.88 7.93 -16.56
CA LEU A 97 -20.88 8.52 -17.88
C LEU A 97 -22.30 8.55 -18.45
N ASN A 98 -22.78 9.73 -18.82
CA ASN A 98 -24.04 9.87 -19.54
C ASN A 98 -23.77 10.30 -20.97
N LEU A 99 -24.26 9.52 -21.92
CA LEU A 99 -24.19 9.82 -23.35
C LEU A 99 -25.56 10.26 -23.84
N THR A 100 -25.64 11.43 -24.43
CA THR A 100 -26.88 11.92 -25.04
C THR A 100 -26.80 11.80 -26.55
N PHE A 101 -27.76 11.09 -27.13
CA PHE A 101 -27.93 10.97 -28.57
C PHE A 101 -28.76 12.15 -29.08
N THR A 102 -28.22 12.86 -30.07
CA THR A 102 -28.87 14.07 -30.61
C THR A 102 -29.86 13.77 -31.74
N GLN A 103 -29.86 12.54 -32.25
CA GLN A 103 -30.69 12.10 -33.38
C GLN A 103 -31.30 10.73 -33.09
N SER A 104 -31.12 9.75 -33.98
CA SER A 104 -31.53 8.36 -33.80
C SER A 104 -30.69 7.72 -32.70
N ALA A 105 -31.33 7.35 -31.60
CA ALA A 105 -30.70 6.61 -30.52
C ALA A 105 -30.87 5.10 -30.76
N PRO A 106 -29.82 4.28 -30.57
CA PRO A 106 -29.98 2.83 -30.53
C PRO A 106 -30.80 2.43 -29.29
N SER A 107 -31.33 1.21 -29.30
CA SER A 107 -32.10 0.66 -28.19
C SER A 107 -31.20 0.27 -27.00
N THR A 108 -30.03 -0.31 -27.30
CA THR A 108 -28.99 -0.62 -26.33
C THR A 108 -27.63 -0.11 -26.81
N VAL A 109 -26.78 0.22 -25.85
CA VAL A 109 -25.40 0.65 -26.10
C VAL A 109 -24.49 -0.26 -25.30
N VAL A 110 -23.55 -0.89 -25.99
CA VAL A 110 -22.53 -1.74 -25.38
C VAL A 110 -21.20 -1.01 -25.41
N TYR A 111 -20.67 -0.69 -24.24
CA TYR A 111 -19.30 -0.25 -24.07
C TYR A 111 -18.38 -1.47 -24.16
N LYS A 112 -17.48 -1.49 -25.15
CA LYS A 112 -16.60 -2.64 -25.37
C LYS A 112 -15.42 -2.68 -24.40
N ALA A 113 -15.16 -3.86 -23.84
CA ALA A 113 -13.98 -4.16 -23.03
C ALA A 113 -12.69 -3.81 -23.78
N GLY A 114 -11.66 -3.40 -23.05
CA GLY A 114 -10.37 -2.99 -23.62
C GLY A 114 -10.35 -1.58 -24.23
N SER A 115 -11.51 -0.94 -24.38
CA SER A 115 -11.62 0.49 -24.63
C SER A 115 -11.98 1.21 -23.32
N GLY A 116 -11.80 2.53 -23.26
CA GLY A 116 -12.07 3.24 -22.02
C GLY A 116 -11.77 4.73 -22.06
N PHE A 117 -10.88 5.16 -21.17
CA PHE A 117 -10.61 6.56 -20.91
C PHE A 117 -9.11 6.84 -21.01
N VAL A 118 -8.78 8.11 -21.18
CA VAL A 118 -7.41 8.60 -21.03
C VAL A 118 -7.37 9.62 -19.92
N THR A 119 -6.32 9.57 -19.11
CA THR A 119 -6.01 10.57 -18.10
C THR A 119 -4.62 11.13 -18.37
N ASN A 120 -4.42 12.41 -18.04
CA ASN A 120 -3.10 12.99 -17.99
C ASN A 120 -2.73 13.11 -16.50
N TYR A 121 -1.68 12.39 -16.13
CA TYR A 121 -1.14 12.35 -14.78
C TYR A 121 0.38 12.47 -14.88
N ASP A 122 0.98 13.37 -14.10
CA ASP A 122 2.42 13.66 -14.13
C ASP A 122 2.97 13.94 -15.55
N ASP A 123 2.24 14.78 -16.31
CA ASP A 123 2.51 15.14 -17.72
C ASP A 123 2.60 13.94 -18.69
N THR A 124 2.17 12.75 -18.26
CA THR A 124 2.15 11.52 -19.04
C THR A 124 0.70 11.05 -19.27
N LEU A 125 0.43 10.58 -20.48
CA LEU A 125 -0.89 10.05 -20.85
C LEU A 125 -1.00 8.58 -20.47
N TYR A 126 -1.94 8.26 -19.60
CA TYR A 126 -2.28 6.89 -19.22
C TYR A 126 -3.66 6.51 -19.74
N ARG A 127 -3.82 5.23 -20.06
CA ARG A 127 -5.09 4.66 -20.52
C ARG A 127 -5.75 3.86 -19.40
N PHE A 128 -7.04 4.03 -19.27
CA PHE A 128 -7.91 3.22 -18.42
C PHE A 128 -8.86 2.43 -19.31
N VAL A 129 -9.06 1.16 -19.04
CA VAL A 129 -9.90 0.26 -19.85
C VAL A 129 -10.92 -0.46 -18.99
N LEU A 130 -12.02 -0.88 -19.61
CA LEU A 130 -12.94 -1.83 -18.98
C LEU A 130 -12.42 -3.26 -19.13
N ASN A 131 -12.66 -4.07 -18.10
CA ASN A 131 -12.32 -5.49 -18.12
C ASN A 131 -13.38 -6.34 -18.88
N GLU A 132 -14.65 -5.93 -18.81
CA GLU A 132 -15.78 -6.63 -19.41
C GLU A 132 -16.68 -5.64 -20.17
N ASP A 133 -17.43 -6.15 -21.14
CA ASP A 133 -18.39 -5.36 -21.89
C ASP A 133 -19.48 -4.85 -20.92
N TYR A 134 -19.84 -3.57 -21.04
CA TYR A 134 -20.86 -2.95 -20.21
C TYR A 134 -22.04 -2.51 -21.08
N GLU A 135 -23.19 -3.15 -20.92
CA GLU A 135 -24.39 -2.88 -21.71
C GLU A 135 -25.42 -2.07 -20.92
N VAL A 136 -25.99 -1.05 -21.55
CA VAL A 136 -27.09 -0.23 -21.00
C VAL A 136 -28.19 -0.02 -22.03
N SER A 137 -29.44 0.06 -21.57
CA SER A 137 -30.55 0.55 -22.39
C SER A 137 -30.50 2.06 -22.54
N VAL A 138 -31.01 2.57 -23.65
CA VAL A 138 -31.14 4.01 -23.88
C VAL A 138 -32.54 4.49 -23.52
N ASP A 139 -32.63 5.37 -22.52
CA ASP A 139 -33.89 5.95 -22.07
C ASP A 139 -33.90 7.46 -22.36
N ASN A 140 -34.97 7.96 -22.98
CA ASN A 140 -35.09 9.38 -23.38
C ASN A 140 -33.86 9.91 -24.16
N ASN A 141 -33.30 9.11 -25.07
CA ASN A 141 -32.08 9.40 -25.83
C ASN A 141 -30.82 9.58 -24.95
N VAL A 142 -30.82 9.10 -23.70
CA VAL A 142 -29.65 9.11 -22.82
C VAL A 142 -29.28 7.69 -22.41
N ALA A 143 -28.06 7.28 -22.72
CA ALA A 143 -27.45 6.07 -22.17
C ALA A 143 -26.68 6.44 -20.90
N SER A 144 -27.11 5.90 -19.76
CA SER A 144 -26.53 6.22 -18.45
C SER A 144 -25.70 5.04 -17.94
N PHE A 145 -24.38 5.16 -18.02
CA PHE A 145 -23.44 4.22 -17.43
C PHE A 145 -23.14 4.69 -16.00
N THR A 146 -23.55 3.89 -15.02
CA THR A 146 -23.33 4.19 -13.60
C THR A 146 -22.44 3.13 -12.98
N ASP A 147 -21.62 3.52 -12.00
CA ASP A 147 -20.74 2.63 -11.25
C ASP A 147 -19.77 1.81 -12.13
N MET A 148 -19.35 2.38 -13.26
CA MET A 148 -18.45 1.69 -14.18
C MET A 148 -17.01 1.70 -13.64
N LYS A 149 -16.50 0.50 -13.33
CA LYS A 149 -15.13 0.31 -12.85
C LYS A 149 -14.16 0.20 -14.02
N VAL A 150 -13.18 1.10 -14.05
CA VAL A 150 -12.12 1.15 -15.06
C VAL A 150 -10.77 0.89 -14.41
N TYR A 151 -9.86 0.25 -15.13
CA TYR A 151 -8.53 -0.15 -14.65
C TYR A 151 -7.46 0.47 -15.53
N GLU A 152 -6.35 0.91 -14.95
CA GLU A 152 -5.21 1.38 -15.72
C GLU A 152 -4.60 0.24 -16.54
N GLY A 153 -4.21 0.55 -17.77
CA GLY A 153 -3.40 -0.31 -18.60
C GLY A 153 -4.03 -0.73 -19.93
N SER A 154 -3.72 -1.95 -20.34
CA SER A 154 -4.13 -2.51 -21.63
C SER A 154 -4.71 -3.90 -21.46
N LEU A 155 -5.88 -4.14 -22.06
CA LEU A 155 -6.50 -5.47 -22.08
C LEU A 155 -5.80 -6.35 -23.11
N MET A 156 -5.29 -7.48 -22.65
CA MET A 156 -4.71 -8.55 -23.46
C MET A 156 -5.65 -9.74 -23.50
N LYS A 157 -5.59 -10.50 -24.59
CA LYS A 157 -6.43 -11.67 -24.82
C LYS A 157 -5.57 -12.81 -25.33
N MET A 158 -5.68 -13.95 -24.64
CA MET A 158 -5.06 -15.21 -25.04
C MET A 158 -6.17 -16.22 -25.32
N THR A 159 -6.12 -16.86 -26.48
CA THR A 159 -7.08 -17.89 -26.87
C THR A 159 -6.34 -19.17 -27.20
N THR A 160 -6.80 -20.28 -26.66
CA THR A 160 -6.12 -21.57 -26.80
C THR A 160 -7.14 -22.69 -26.96
N LEU A 161 -6.93 -23.56 -27.95
CA LEU A 161 -7.72 -24.77 -28.14
C LEU A 161 -7.26 -25.84 -27.14
N VAL A 162 -8.21 -26.44 -26.43
CA VAL A 162 -7.96 -27.53 -25.49
C VAL A 162 -7.69 -28.81 -26.28
N ASN A 163 -6.57 -29.45 -25.98
CA ASN A 163 -6.20 -30.75 -26.52
C ASN A 163 -5.84 -31.69 -25.37
N LEU A 164 -6.67 -32.71 -25.15
CA LEU A 164 -6.47 -33.67 -24.05
C LEU A 164 -5.42 -34.75 -24.35
N SER A 165 -4.90 -34.84 -25.57
CA SER A 165 -3.86 -35.81 -25.94
C SER A 165 -2.48 -35.49 -25.36
N THR A 166 -2.24 -34.22 -25.00
CA THR A 166 -1.01 -33.76 -24.37
C THR A 166 -1.32 -33.07 -23.04
N LYS A 167 -0.34 -33.05 -22.12
CA LYS A 167 -0.44 -32.21 -20.93
C LYS A 167 -0.25 -30.75 -21.35
N GLN A 168 -1.35 -30.06 -21.52
CA GLN A 168 -1.37 -28.64 -21.88
C GLN A 168 -1.27 -27.77 -20.63
N ARG A 169 -0.49 -26.68 -20.74
CA ARG A 169 -0.31 -25.67 -19.69
C ARG A 169 -0.81 -24.33 -20.23
N PHE A 170 -1.53 -23.57 -19.39
CA PHE A 170 -2.04 -22.25 -19.76
C PHE A 170 -1.23 -21.20 -19.01
N ILE A 171 -0.21 -20.65 -19.66
CA ILE A 171 0.75 -19.72 -19.04
C ILE A 171 0.54 -18.32 -19.62
N ILE A 172 0.50 -17.33 -18.73
CA ILE A 172 0.54 -15.91 -19.06
C ILE A 172 1.99 -15.45 -18.92
N GLU A 173 2.66 -15.18 -20.04
CA GLU A 173 4.08 -14.83 -20.14
C GLU A 173 4.36 -13.32 -19.89
N ASN A 174 3.52 -12.65 -19.11
CA ASN A 174 3.66 -11.23 -18.83
C ASN A 174 3.69 -10.99 -17.32
N SER A 175 4.82 -10.49 -16.81
CA SER A 175 5.03 -10.24 -15.38
C SER A 175 4.21 -9.07 -14.83
N SER A 176 3.82 -8.11 -15.67
CA SER A 176 3.01 -6.94 -15.29
C SER A 176 1.50 -7.18 -15.36
N VAL A 177 1.07 -8.44 -15.30
CA VAL A 177 -0.36 -8.81 -15.30
C VAL A 177 -1.00 -8.58 -13.93
N ASP A 178 -2.21 -8.02 -13.93
CA ASP A 178 -3.07 -7.99 -12.75
C ASP A 178 -3.93 -9.25 -12.66
N THR A 179 -3.58 -10.14 -11.74
CA THR A 179 -4.29 -11.40 -11.47
C THR A 179 -5.76 -11.21 -11.07
N ASN A 180 -6.14 -10.07 -10.47
CA ASN A 180 -7.53 -9.79 -10.10
C ASN A 180 -8.41 -9.45 -11.32
N THR A 181 -7.77 -8.99 -12.40
CA THR A 181 -8.46 -8.66 -13.66
C THR A 181 -8.64 -9.87 -14.57
N ILE A 182 -8.01 -11.00 -14.28
CA ILE A 182 -8.14 -12.20 -15.10
C ILE A 182 -9.61 -12.62 -15.20
N ARG A 183 -10.08 -12.81 -16.43
CA ARG A 183 -11.38 -13.41 -16.75
C ARG A 183 -11.16 -14.57 -17.70
N VAL A 184 -11.85 -15.67 -17.43
CA VAL A 184 -11.72 -16.90 -18.20
C VAL A 184 -13.09 -17.26 -18.76
N LYS A 185 -13.16 -17.34 -20.08
CA LYS A 185 -14.34 -17.78 -20.83
C LYS A 185 -14.00 -19.06 -21.56
N VAL A 186 -14.87 -20.06 -21.46
CA VAL A 186 -14.70 -21.35 -22.15
C VAL A 186 -15.83 -21.51 -23.15
N TYR A 187 -15.48 -21.71 -24.41
CA TYR A 187 -16.41 -21.93 -25.50
C TYR A 187 -16.47 -23.44 -25.80
N PRO A 188 -17.66 -24.03 -26.00
CA PRO A 188 -17.79 -25.45 -26.35
C PRO A 188 -17.10 -25.85 -27.66
N SER A 189 -16.89 -24.90 -28.56
CA SER A 189 -16.13 -25.10 -29.81
C SER A 189 -15.67 -23.75 -30.36
N GLY A 190 -14.67 -23.76 -31.26
CA GLY A 190 -14.13 -22.53 -31.87
C GLY A 190 -15.10 -21.76 -32.78
N SER A 191 -16.30 -22.28 -33.06
CA SER A 191 -17.35 -21.58 -33.80
C SER A 191 -18.53 -21.17 -32.91
N SER A 192 -18.52 -21.52 -31.61
CA SER A 192 -19.58 -21.16 -30.68
C SER A 192 -19.47 -19.69 -30.28
N VAL A 193 -20.62 -19.01 -30.20
CA VAL A 193 -20.74 -17.67 -29.61
C VAL A 193 -21.11 -17.74 -28.13
N ASN A 194 -21.71 -18.86 -27.70
CA ASN A 194 -22.03 -19.11 -26.30
C ASN A 194 -20.78 -19.53 -25.55
N PHE A 195 -20.57 -18.94 -24.37
CA PHE A 195 -19.45 -19.24 -23.48
C PHE A 195 -19.91 -19.41 -22.04
N ASP A 196 -19.13 -20.19 -21.31
CA ASP A 196 -19.20 -20.32 -19.86
C ASP A 196 -18.14 -19.46 -19.20
N THR A 197 -18.54 -18.66 -18.22
CA THR A 197 -17.59 -17.85 -17.43
C THR A 197 -17.13 -18.64 -16.22
N TYR A 198 -15.81 -18.75 -16.05
CA TYR A 198 -15.19 -19.42 -14.92
C TYR A 198 -14.78 -18.39 -13.85
N LYS A 199 -14.92 -18.76 -12.57
CA LYS A 199 -14.56 -17.90 -11.43
C LYS A 199 -13.26 -18.35 -10.78
N LEU A 200 -12.47 -17.39 -10.31
CA LEU A 200 -11.26 -17.69 -9.55
C LEU A 200 -11.66 -18.32 -8.20
N ALA A 201 -11.09 -19.48 -7.90
CA ALA A 201 -11.26 -20.17 -6.64
C ALA A 201 -10.01 -20.02 -5.77
N ASN A 202 -10.19 -19.46 -4.57
CA ASN A 202 -9.12 -19.36 -3.55
C ASN A 202 -9.24 -20.43 -2.46
N ASN A 203 -10.36 -21.15 -2.40
CA ASN A 203 -10.62 -22.19 -1.42
C ASN A 203 -11.35 -23.34 -2.10
N ILE A 204 -11.10 -24.56 -1.67
CA ILE A 204 -11.67 -25.80 -2.23
C ILE A 204 -12.87 -26.33 -1.44
N LEU A 205 -13.19 -25.76 -0.26
CA LEU A 205 -14.21 -26.32 0.64
C LEU A 205 -15.63 -26.30 0.09
N ASP A 206 -15.99 -25.27 -0.68
CA ASP A 206 -17.35 -25.07 -1.21
C ASP A 206 -17.44 -25.35 -2.73
N ILE A 207 -16.50 -26.12 -3.28
CA ILE A 207 -16.40 -26.39 -4.73
C ILE A 207 -16.75 -27.85 -5.02
N GLY A 208 -17.78 -28.05 -5.84
CA GLY A 208 -18.18 -29.34 -6.39
C GLY A 208 -17.57 -29.66 -7.76
N SER A 209 -17.89 -30.84 -8.31
CA SER A 209 -17.36 -31.33 -9.59
C SER A 209 -17.82 -30.55 -10.82
N GLU A 210 -19.02 -29.96 -10.75
CA GLU A 210 -19.63 -29.23 -11.87
C GLU A 210 -19.34 -27.72 -11.83
N ASP A 211 -18.71 -27.25 -10.76
CA ASP A 211 -18.48 -25.82 -10.56
C ASP A 211 -17.44 -25.30 -11.55
N LYS A 212 -17.79 -24.23 -12.24
CA LYS A 212 -16.96 -23.57 -13.26
C LYS A 212 -15.94 -22.67 -12.59
N VAL A 213 -14.86 -23.28 -12.11
CA VAL A 213 -13.78 -22.60 -11.38
C VAL A 213 -12.42 -22.80 -12.03
N PHE A 214 -11.54 -21.83 -11.82
CA PHE A 214 -10.13 -21.92 -12.18
C PHE A 214 -9.26 -21.48 -11.01
N PHE A 215 -8.01 -21.96 -11.02
CA PHE A 215 -6.99 -21.63 -10.03
C PHE A 215 -5.84 -20.93 -10.74
N ILE A 216 -5.16 -20.03 -10.04
CA ILE A 216 -3.96 -19.35 -10.53
C ILE A 216 -2.81 -19.71 -9.61
N ASN A 217 -1.66 -20.04 -10.19
CA ASN A 217 -0.41 -20.05 -9.44
C ASN A 217 0.64 -19.21 -10.16
N GLU A 218 1.47 -18.55 -9.37
CA GLU A 218 2.70 -17.97 -9.85
C GLU A 218 3.75 -19.07 -10.13
N GLN A 219 4.51 -18.87 -11.20
CA GLN A 219 5.61 -19.69 -11.67
C GLN A 219 6.92 -18.89 -11.70
N GLU A 220 7.97 -19.51 -12.23
CA GLU A 220 9.27 -18.86 -12.50
C GLU A 220 9.09 -17.60 -13.37
N ASP A 221 9.97 -16.62 -13.12
CA ASP A 221 10.01 -15.32 -13.82
C ASP A 221 8.71 -14.51 -13.75
N GLU A 222 7.99 -14.59 -12.61
CA GLU A 222 6.75 -13.82 -12.35
C GLU A 222 5.62 -14.11 -13.36
N ASN A 223 5.66 -15.28 -13.99
CA ASN A 223 4.61 -15.74 -14.90
C ASN A 223 3.47 -16.41 -14.13
N TYR A 224 2.27 -16.41 -14.70
CA TYR A 224 1.10 -16.99 -14.04
C TYR A 224 0.55 -18.16 -14.84
N GLU A 225 0.37 -19.30 -14.17
CA GLU A 225 -0.25 -20.49 -14.75
C GLU A 225 -1.69 -20.64 -14.25
N ILE A 226 -2.61 -20.85 -15.18
CA ILE A 226 -4.01 -21.11 -14.92
C ILE A 226 -4.27 -22.61 -15.00
N PHE A 227 -4.95 -23.13 -13.97
CA PHE A 227 -5.36 -24.52 -13.86
C PHE A 227 -6.87 -24.59 -13.78
N PHE A 228 -7.43 -25.64 -14.37
CA PHE A 228 -8.85 -25.96 -14.33
C PHE A 228 -9.09 -27.16 -13.43
N GLY A 229 -10.36 -27.40 -13.09
CA GLY A 229 -10.75 -28.53 -12.26
C GLY A 229 -10.41 -29.88 -12.88
N ASP A 230 -10.41 -30.91 -12.05
CA ASP A 230 -10.13 -32.30 -12.43
C ASP A 230 -11.40 -33.17 -12.57
N GLY A 231 -12.58 -32.59 -12.35
CA GLY A 231 -13.87 -33.28 -12.32
C GLY A 231 -14.26 -33.80 -10.93
N VAL A 232 -13.42 -33.56 -9.91
CA VAL A 232 -13.78 -33.73 -8.50
C VAL A 232 -13.88 -32.36 -7.84
N LEU A 233 -12.84 -31.55 -8.01
CA LEU A 233 -12.79 -30.16 -7.57
C LEU A 233 -12.84 -29.26 -8.80
N GLY A 234 -14.05 -28.83 -9.14
CA GLY A 234 -14.33 -28.02 -10.32
C GLY A 234 -14.43 -28.84 -11.61
N ARG A 235 -15.10 -28.23 -12.59
CA ARG A 235 -15.32 -28.83 -13.91
C ARG A 235 -14.01 -29.00 -14.66
N LYS A 236 -13.80 -30.21 -15.17
CA LYS A 236 -12.71 -30.53 -16.10
C LYS A 236 -13.05 -30.04 -17.51
N LEU A 237 -12.05 -29.49 -18.20
CA LEU A 237 -12.18 -29.11 -19.60
C LEU A 237 -12.31 -30.33 -20.51
N GLU A 238 -13.11 -30.19 -21.56
CA GLU A 238 -13.33 -31.20 -22.59
C GLU A 238 -12.47 -30.93 -23.83
N ASP A 239 -12.26 -31.98 -24.63
CA ASP A 239 -11.48 -31.87 -25.86
C ASP A 239 -12.21 -30.96 -26.88
N ALA A 240 -11.42 -30.18 -27.63
CA ALA A 240 -11.91 -29.20 -28.61
C ALA A 240 -12.69 -27.99 -28.05
N GLU A 241 -12.78 -27.83 -26.73
CA GLU A 241 -13.18 -26.56 -26.13
C GLU A 241 -12.13 -25.46 -26.41
N VAL A 242 -12.56 -24.21 -26.45
CA VAL A 242 -11.66 -23.06 -26.61
C VAL A 242 -11.66 -22.24 -25.34
N VAL A 243 -10.49 -22.12 -24.73
CA VAL A 243 -10.27 -21.29 -23.54
C VAL A 243 -9.81 -19.92 -23.99
N GLU A 244 -10.53 -18.89 -23.56
CA GLU A 244 -10.21 -17.49 -23.72
C GLU A 244 -9.90 -16.88 -22.36
N ILE A 245 -8.68 -16.39 -22.20
CA ILE A 245 -8.21 -15.72 -20.99
C ILE A 245 -7.96 -14.26 -21.36
N THR A 246 -8.68 -13.35 -20.71
CA THR A 246 -8.45 -11.91 -20.83
C THR A 246 -7.89 -11.37 -19.53
N TYR A 247 -6.92 -10.47 -19.63
CA TYR A 247 -6.23 -9.90 -18.48
C TYR A 247 -5.70 -8.51 -18.80
N ILE A 248 -5.46 -7.69 -17.78
CA ILE A 248 -4.92 -6.34 -17.95
C ILE A 248 -3.44 -6.33 -17.58
N ILE A 249 -2.64 -5.71 -18.43
CA ILE A 249 -1.25 -5.36 -18.15
C ILE A 249 -1.21 -3.91 -17.69
N THR A 250 -0.56 -3.64 -16.55
CA THR A 250 -0.60 -2.35 -15.85
C THR A 250 0.81 -1.88 -15.48
N ASN A 251 0.95 -0.57 -15.26
CA ASN A 251 2.17 0.04 -14.76
C ASN A 251 2.22 0.13 -13.22
N GLY A 252 1.34 -0.58 -12.51
CA GLY A 252 1.35 -0.63 -11.04
C GLY A 252 0.93 0.69 -10.40
N VAL A 253 1.74 1.24 -9.50
CA VAL A 253 1.36 2.40 -8.65
C VAL A 253 1.20 3.73 -9.38
N ALA A 254 1.67 3.84 -10.63
CA ALA A 254 1.92 5.13 -11.30
C ALA A 254 0.72 6.08 -11.42
N THR A 255 -0.51 5.57 -11.52
CA THR A 255 -1.72 6.41 -11.70
C THR A 255 -2.63 6.47 -10.47
N ASN A 256 -2.12 6.07 -9.30
CA ASN A 256 -2.82 6.27 -8.04
C ASN A 256 -3.08 7.78 -7.82
N GLY A 257 -4.32 8.15 -7.56
CA GLY A 257 -4.77 9.54 -7.41
C GLY A 257 -5.29 10.21 -8.69
N ALA A 258 -5.27 9.53 -9.84
CA ALA A 258 -5.88 10.06 -11.05
C ALA A 258 -7.39 10.28 -10.87
N SER A 259 -7.85 11.50 -11.15
CA SER A 259 -9.24 11.93 -10.91
C SER A 259 -9.94 12.50 -12.14
N LYS A 260 -9.18 12.90 -13.16
CA LYS A 260 -9.70 13.51 -14.38
C LYS A 260 -9.58 12.52 -15.52
N PHE A 261 -10.71 12.13 -16.09
CA PHE A 261 -10.76 11.21 -17.22
C PHE A 261 -11.35 11.91 -18.44
N LYS A 262 -10.87 11.53 -19.62
CA LYS A 262 -11.44 11.91 -20.90
C LYS A 262 -11.86 10.63 -21.62
N PHE A 263 -13.10 10.62 -22.10
CA PHE A 263 -13.64 9.50 -22.85
C PHE A 263 -12.82 9.23 -24.13
N ASN A 264 -12.44 7.97 -24.34
CA ASN A 264 -11.75 7.47 -25.52
C ASN A 264 -12.20 6.01 -25.84
N GLY A 265 -13.48 5.73 -25.60
CA GLY A 265 -14.07 4.40 -25.67
C GLY A 265 -14.64 4.05 -27.03
N ILE A 266 -14.82 2.75 -27.26
CA ILE A 266 -15.56 2.21 -28.41
C ILE A 266 -16.93 1.76 -27.90
N LEU A 267 -17.97 2.26 -28.55
CA LEU A 267 -19.36 1.93 -28.24
C LEU A 267 -19.96 1.20 -29.43
N ASN A 268 -20.71 0.14 -29.15
CA ASN A 268 -21.45 -0.60 -30.15
C ASN A 268 -22.96 -0.47 -29.94
N ASP A 269 -23.73 -0.52 -31.01
CA ASP A 269 -25.18 -0.61 -31.00
C ASP A 269 -25.67 -2.06 -30.77
N GLU A 270 -26.99 -2.26 -30.70
CA GLU A 270 -27.61 -3.59 -30.57
C GLU A 270 -27.23 -4.58 -31.68
N ASN A 271 -26.77 -4.09 -32.84
CA ASN A 271 -26.38 -4.90 -33.99
C ASN A 271 -24.86 -5.16 -34.03
N GLY A 272 -24.11 -4.69 -33.02
CA GLY A 272 -22.67 -4.85 -32.93
C GLY A 272 -21.86 -3.88 -33.80
N ASN A 273 -22.50 -2.89 -34.43
CA ASN A 273 -21.81 -1.87 -35.21
C ASN A 273 -21.24 -0.80 -34.28
N VAL A 274 -20.06 -0.29 -34.63
CA VAL A 274 -19.45 0.81 -33.87
C VAL A 274 -20.27 2.08 -34.10
N ILE A 275 -20.72 2.69 -33.01
CA ILE A 275 -21.42 3.97 -33.01
C ILE A 275 -20.39 5.07 -33.32
N GLN A 276 -20.33 5.47 -34.59
CA GLN A 276 -19.58 6.65 -35.02
C GLN A 276 -20.52 7.86 -34.86
N GLN A 277 -20.07 8.90 -34.13
CA GLN A 277 -20.84 10.09 -33.68
C GLN A 277 -21.96 10.57 -34.63
N PRO A 278 -23.14 10.96 -34.08
CA PRO A 278 -23.27 12.16 -33.24
C PRO A 278 -23.98 11.93 -31.89
N PHE A 279 -23.22 11.46 -30.90
CA PHE A 279 -23.58 11.55 -29.48
C PHE A 279 -22.67 12.56 -28.78
N ALA A 280 -23.21 13.27 -27.78
CA ALA A 280 -22.45 14.17 -26.94
C ALA A 280 -22.20 13.51 -25.58
N ASN A 281 -20.99 13.67 -25.05
CA ASN A 281 -20.70 13.34 -23.66
C ASN A 281 -21.38 14.39 -22.78
N SER A 282 -22.55 14.05 -22.24
CA SER A 282 -23.37 15.00 -21.48
C SER A 282 -22.84 15.24 -20.07
N SER A 283 -22.31 14.20 -19.43
CA SER A 283 -21.62 14.30 -18.15
C SER A 283 -20.66 13.13 -17.95
N LEU A 284 -19.47 13.42 -17.43
CA LEU A 284 -18.48 12.44 -16.97
C LEU A 284 -18.08 12.82 -15.55
N THR A 285 -18.42 11.98 -14.58
CA THR A 285 -18.16 12.26 -13.15
C THR A 285 -17.41 11.10 -12.52
N THR A 286 -16.29 11.41 -11.87
CA THR A 286 -15.48 10.44 -11.14
C THR A 286 -16.09 10.24 -9.74
N LYS A 287 -16.62 9.04 -9.47
CA LYS A 287 -17.21 8.68 -8.17
C LYS A 287 -16.15 8.25 -7.17
N SER A 288 -15.14 7.50 -7.64
CA SER A 288 -13.93 7.19 -6.87
C SER A 288 -12.69 7.45 -7.71
N ILE A 289 -11.73 8.17 -7.14
CA ILE A 289 -10.42 8.40 -7.78
C ILE A 289 -9.70 7.06 -8.01
N ALA A 290 -8.80 7.03 -8.98
CA ALA A 290 -7.95 5.88 -9.24
C ALA A 290 -7.15 5.52 -7.98
N SER A 291 -7.31 4.30 -7.49
CA SER A 291 -6.61 3.80 -6.30
C SER A 291 -6.52 2.29 -6.32
N GLY A 292 -5.70 1.72 -5.44
CA GLY A 292 -5.51 0.27 -5.36
C GLY A 292 -4.38 -0.27 -6.22
N GLY A 293 -3.67 0.59 -6.97
CA GLY A 293 -2.46 0.17 -7.66
C GLY A 293 -1.37 -0.19 -6.68
N ALA A 294 -0.71 -1.32 -6.91
CA ALA A 294 0.37 -1.82 -6.07
C ALA A 294 1.40 -2.56 -6.93
N ASP A 295 2.66 -2.46 -6.53
CA ASP A 295 3.72 -3.29 -7.10
C ASP A 295 3.55 -4.75 -6.67
N ILE A 296 4.27 -5.64 -7.36
CA ILE A 296 4.34 -7.05 -7.01
C ILE A 296 4.78 -7.22 -5.54
N GLU A 297 4.25 -8.25 -4.87
CA GLU A 297 4.59 -8.47 -3.46
C GLU A 297 6.08 -8.82 -3.29
N GLY A 298 6.78 -8.03 -2.48
CA GLY A 298 8.19 -8.25 -2.17
C GLY A 298 8.44 -9.44 -1.24
N ILE A 299 9.65 -10.01 -1.31
CA ILE A 299 10.05 -11.23 -0.58
C ILE A 299 9.75 -11.13 0.93
N ASP A 300 10.14 -10.03 1.57
CA ASP A 300 9.96 -9.85 3.02
C ASP A 300 8.48 -9.82 3.42
N LYS A 301 7.63 -9.23 2.57
CA LYS A 301 6.17 -9.23 2.78
C LYS A 301 5.60 -10.64 2.66
N ILE A 302 6.02 -11.41 1.66
CA ILE A 302 5.58 -12.81 1.48
C ILE A 302 5.97 -13.65 2.69
N LYS A 303 7.23 -13.55 3.15
CA LYS A 303 7.73 -14.28 4.33
C LYS A 303 6.95 -13.95 5.60
N TYR A 304 6.50 -12.71 5.74
CA TYR A 304 5.72 -12.27 6.89
C TYR A 304 4.24 -12.66 6.79
N ASN A 305 3.64 -12.57 5.60
CA ASN A 305 2.22 -12.79 5.37
C ASN A 305 1.85 -14.26 5.23
N ALA A 306 2.64 -15.08 4.53
CA ALA A 306 2.30 -16.46 4.21
C ALA A 306 2.06 -17.34 5.46
N PRO A 307 2.93 -17.34 6.50
CA PRO A 307 2.67 -18.12 7.71
C PRO A 307 1.45 -17.65 8.49
N LYS A 308 1.15 -16.35 8.46
CA LYS A 308 -0.01 -15.76 9.15
C LYS A 308 -1.32 -16.11 8.44
N TYR A 309 -1.30 -16.06 7.11
CA TYR A 309 -2.43 -16.49 6.30
C TYR A 309 -2.73 -17.97 6.54
N TYR A 310 -1.71 -18.82 6.54
CA TYR A 310 -1.86 -20.24 6.87
C TYR A 310 -2.45 -20.47 8.27
N GLY A 311 -1.97 -19.71 9.27
CA GLY A 311 -2.51 -19.75 10.62
C GLY A 311 -4.00 -19.37 10.71
N SER A 312 -4.47 -18.44 9.87
CA SER A 312 -5.87 -18.00 9.84
C SER A 312 -6.84 -19.05 9.28
N GLN A 313 -6.34 -20.05 8.52
CA GLN A 313 -7.15 -21.07 7.85
C GLN A 313 -8.31 -20.50 7.02
N ASN A 314 -8.07 -19.40 6.29
CA ASN A 314 -9.09 -18.68 5.51
C ASN A 314 -10.28 -18.19 6.36
N ARG A 315 -10.07 -17.83 7.63
CA ARG A 315 -11.12 -17.32 8.53
C ARG A 315 -10.58 -16.18 9.39
N ALA A 316 -11.39 -15.14 9.54
CA ALA A 316 -11.05 -13.98 10.36
C ALA A 316 -11.61 -14.16 11.77
N VAL A 317 -10.75 -14.53 12.73
CA VAL A 317 -11.14 -14.69 14.15
C VAL A 317 -10.36 -13.72 15.02
N THR A 318 -9.04 -13.70 14.89
CA THR A 318 -8.15 -12.79 15.62
C THR A 318 -7.89 -11.52 14.82
N ALA A 319 -7.50 -10.44 15.51
CA ALA A 319 -7.11 -9.19 14.85
C ALA A 319 -6.02 -9.38 13.77
N ASN A 320 -5.09 -10.34 13.97
CA ASN A 320 -4.06 -10.64 13.00
C ASN A 320 -4.60 -11.37 11.76
N ASP A 321 -5.62 -12.22 11.91
CA ASP A 321 -6.27 -12.90 10.78
C ASP A 321 -6.98 -11.89 9.88
N TYR A 322 -7.70 -10.94 10.48
CA TYR A 322 -8.29 -9.82 9.74
C TYR A 322 -7.23 -9.04 8.96
N LYS A 323 -6.07 -8.74 9.57
CA LYS A 323 -4.97 -8.06 8.85
C LYS A 323 -4.45 -8.88 7.67
N ALA A 324 -4.21 -10.18 7.86
CA ALA A 324 -3.69 -11.05 6.80
C ALA A 324 -4.67 -11.17 5.63
N ILE A 325 -5.95 -11.37 5.93
CA ILE A 325 -7.02 -11.50 4.92
C ILE A 325 -7.24 -10.18 4.19
N VAL A 326 -7.27 -9.05 4.91
CA VAL A 326 -7.43 -7.73 4.26
C VAL A 326 -6.23 -7.40 3.36
N ARG A 327 -4.99 -7.72 3.75
CA ARG A 327 -3.81 -7.55 2.88
C ARG A 327 -3.88 -8.42 1.62
N ASN A 328 -4.47 -9.61 1.72
CA ASN A 328 -4.72 -10.46 0.57
C ASN A 328 -5.79 -9.89 -0.38
N ILE A 329 -6.86 -9.31 0.17
CA ILE A 329 -7.96 -8.73 -0.62
C ILE A 329 -7.55 -7.39 -1.26
N TYR A 330 -6.89 -6.52 -0.50
CA TYR A 330 -6.48 -5.18 -0.92
C TYR A 330 -4.98 -4.99 -0.65
N PRO A 331 -4.12 -5.21 -1.66
CA PRO A 331 -2.66 -5.17 -1.47
C PRO A 331 -2.08 -3.76 -1.30
N ALA A 332 -2.76 -2.73 -1.80
CA ALA A 332 -2.30 -1.32 -1.80
C ALA A 332 -2.42 -0.64 -0.42
N VAL A 333 -1.88 -1.30 0.59
CA VAL A 333 -1.97 -0.91 1.99
C VAL A 333 -0.58 -0.74 2.59
N SER A 334 -0.35 0.45 3.15
CA SER A 334 0.83 0.69 3.97
C SER A 334 0.70 -0.10 5.27
N ASP A 335 -0.30 0.23 6.08
CA ASP A 335 -0.55 -0.45 7.35
C ASP A 335 -2.03 -0.67 7.64
N ILE A 336 -2.29 -1.62 8.56
CA ILE A 336 -3.62 -1.98 9.04
C ILE A 336 -3.59 -2.16 10.54
N ILE A 337 -4.54 -1.54 11.21
CA ILE A 337 -4.90 -1.91 12.57
C ILE A 337 -6.31 -2.47 12.63
N VAL A 338 -6.43 -3.51 13.44
CA VAL A 338 -7.69 -4.17 13.74
C VAL A 338 -7.76 -4.27 15.23
N PHE A 339 -8.88 -3.85 15.80
CA PHE A 339 -9.14 -3.91 17.23
C PHE A 339 -10.62 -4.21 17.49
N GLY A 340 -10.89 -4.84 18.63
CA GLY A 340 -12.24 -5.21 19.02
C GLY A 340 -13.02 -3.99 19.53
N GLY A 341 -14.34 -4.03 19.40
CA GLY A 341 -15.19 -2.94 19.86
C GLY A 341 -15.19 -2.73 21.38
N GLU A 342 -14.66 -3.67 22.16
CA GLU A 342 -14.35 -3.50 23.58
C GLU A 342 -13.22 -2.49 23.85
N GLU A 343 -12.32 -2.28 22.89
CA GLU A 343 -11.21 -1.30 22.98
C GLU A 343 -11.62 0.08 22.43
N GLN A 344 -12.79 0.18 21.80
CA GLN A 344 -13.34 1.43 21.27
C GLN A 344 -13.83 2.33 22.40
N GLU A 345 -13.73 3.64 22.18
CA GLU A 345 -14.24 4.65 23.11
C GLU A 345 -15.24 5.55 22.36
N PRO A 346 -16.55 5.45 22.66
CA PRO A 346 -17.20 4.55 23.62
C PRO A 346 -17.24 3.08 23.14
N PRO A 347 -17.29 2.08 24.07
CA PRO A 347 -17.28 0.66 23.70
C PRO A 347 -18.49 0.23 22.84
N SER A 348 -18.23 -0.60 21.82
CA SER A 348 -19.25 -1.13 20.89
C SER A 348 -19.06 -2.64 20.64
N TYR A 349 -19.61 -3.47 21.52
CA TYR A 349 -19.47 -4.94 21.44
C TYR A 349 -20.11 -5.55 20.18
N GLY A 350 -19.58 -6.69 19.74
CA GLY A 350 -20.05 -7.41 18.55
C GLY A 350 -19.56 -6.83 17.22
N LYS A 351 -18.69 -5.82 17.30
CA LYS A 351 -18.04 -5.20 16.14
C LYS A 351 -16.53 -5.33 16.22
N VAL A 352 -15.91 -5.42 15.06
CA VAL A 352 -14.46 -5.33 14.89
C VAL A 352 -14.17 -4.12 14.04
N PHE A 353 -13.37 -3.20 14.56
CA PHE A 353 -12.99 -1.99 13.85
C PHE A 353 -11.70 -2.24 13.09
N ILE A 354 -11.70 -1.81 11.83
CA ILE A 354 -10.59 -1.96 10.91
C ILE A 354 -10.24 -0.58 10.39
N SER A 355 -9.02 -0.13 10.64
CA SER A 355 -8.49 1.09 10.05
C SER A 355 -7.35 0.75 9.10
N ILE A 356 -7.45 1.27 7.89
CA ILE A 356 -6.51 1.01 6.80
C ILE A 356 -5.93 2.35 6.37
N LYS A 357 -4.60 2.43 6.34
CA LYS A 357 -3.86 3.51 5.70
C LYS A 357 -3.39 3.03 4.32
N PRO A 358 -4.01 3.49 3.22
CA PRO A 358 -3.52 3.21 1.88
C PRO A 358 -2.10 3.76 1.71
N SER A 359 -1.34 3.22 0.75
CA SER A 359 0.03 3.70 0.48
C SER A 359 0.04 5.19 0.12
N GLU A 360 -0.79 5.60 -0.83
CA GLU A 360 -0.75 6.96 -1.42
C GLU A 360 -1.79 7.95 -0.83
N ALA A 361 -2.81 7.45 -0.15
CA ALA A 361 -3.92 8.26 0.35
C ALA A 361 -3.96 8.28 1.88
N SER A 362 -4.49 9.35 2.47
CA SER A 362 -4.69 9.42 3.92
C SER A 362 -5.76 8.44 4.40
N SER A 363 -6.80 8.19 3.60
CA SER A 363 -7.87 7.26 3.92
C SER A 363 -8.48 6.61 2.68
N LEU A 364 -9.29 5.57 2.90
CA LEU A 364 -10.02 4.89 1.83
C LEU A 364 -11.29 5.64 1.45
N SER A 365 -11.68 5.58 0.17
CA SER A 365 -12.98 6.08 -0.28
C SER A 365 -14.13 5.28 0.35
N SER A 366 -15.29 5.91 0.59
CA SER A 366 -16.47 5.24 1.12
C SER A 366 -16.93 4.08 0.24
N TYR A 367 -16.75 4.18 -1.08
CA TYR A 367 -17.05 3.10 -2.02
C TYR A 367 -16.14 1.89 -1.79
N THR A 368 -14.82 2.12 -1.73
CA THR A 368 -13.83 1.06 -1.47
C THR A 368 -14.09 0.38 -0.12
N LYS A 369 -14.42 1.13 0.93
CA LYS A 369 -14.78 0.54 2.24
C LYS A 369 -15.99 -0.38 2.17
N ASN A 370 -17.01 -0.01 1.40
CA ASN A 370 -18.21 -0.84 1.24
C ASN A 370 -17.91 -2.13 0.47
N GLU A 371 -17.09 -2.06 -0.58
CA GLU A 371 -16.65 -3.23 -1.34
C GLU A 371 -15.81 -4.17 -0.46
N LEU A 372 -14.80 -3.65 0.23
CA LEU A 372 -13.99 -4.45 1.17
C LEU A 372 -14.83 -5.04 2.31
N GLY A 373 -15.86 -4.33 2.78
CA GLY A 373 -16.80 -4.85 3.76
C GLY A 373 -17.61 -6.04 3.26
N LYS A 374 -18.01 -6.06 1.98
CA LYS A 374 -18.69 -7.21 1.37
C LYS A 374 -17.73 -8.39 1.22
N GLU A 375 -16.52 -8.14 0.71
CA GLU A 375 -15.52 -9.19 0.47
C GLU A 375 -14.99 -9.78 1.77
N LEU A 376 -14.86 -8.99 2.84
CA LEU A 376 -14.40 -9.49 4.13
C LEU A 376 -15.47 -10.33 4.84
N LYS A 377 -16.76 -10.06 4.59
CA LYS A 377 -17.89 -10.73 5.25
C LYS A 377 -17.90 -12.25 5.04
N GLN A 378 -17.38 -12.75 3.93
CA GLN A 378 -17.28 -14.19 3.65
C GLN A 378 -16.29 -14.92 4.59
N TYR A 379 -15.35 -14.19 5.19
CA TYR A 379 -14.34 -14.74 6.09
C TYR A 379 -14.69 -14.55 7.58
N THR A 380 -15.63 -13.66 7.89
CA THR A 380 -15.99 -13.31 9.27
C THR A 380 -16.93 -14.32 9.91
N VAL A 381 -16.83 -14.46 11.24
CA VAL A 381 -17.80 -15.21 12.04
C VAL A 381 -19.15 -14.50 12.02
N ALA A 382 -20.24 -15.24 11.82
CA ALA A 382 -21.58 -14.69 11.57
C ALA A 382 -22.09 -13.66 12.60
N SER A 383 -21.63 -13.73 13.86
CA SER A 383 -22.06 -12.82 14.94
C SER A 383 -21.27 -11.51 15.01
N ILE A 384 -20.15 -11.39 14.29
CA ILE A 384 -19.24 -10.24 14.34
C ILE A 384 -19.37 -9.41 13.07
N LYS A 385 -19.57 -8.10 13.22
CA LYS A 385 -19.65 -7.19 12.09
C LYS A 385 -18.33 -6.40 11.94
N PRO A 386 -17.59 -6.52 10.82
CA PRO A 386 -16.47 -5.64 10.54
C PRO A 386 -16.97 -4.24 10.19
N GLU A 387 -16.33 -3.20 10.74
CA GLU A 387 -16.63 -1.79 10.48
C GLU A 387 -15.34 -1.04 10.17
N PHE A 388 -15.32 -0.31 9.05
CA PHE A 388 -14.14 0.44 8.62
C PHE A 388 -14.17 1.87 9.18
N VAL A 389 -13.10 2.27 9.85
CA VAL A 389 -12.92 3.60 10.44
C VAL A 389 -11.73 4.28 9.77
N ASP A 390 -11.88 5.57 9.49
CA ASP A 390 -10.78 6.35 8.92
C ASP A 390 -9.62 6.50 9.89
N PRO A 391 -8.37 6.35 9.42
CA PRO A 391 -7.21 6.57 10.27
C PRO A 391 -7.10 8.04 10.68
N SER A 392 -6.77 8.26 11.96
CA SER A 392 -6.45 9.59 12.46
C SER A 392 -4.94 9.80 12.39
N ILE A 393 -4.47 10.53 11.38
CA ILE A 393 -3.02 10.68 11.16
C ILE A 393 -2.45 11.72 12.13
N LEU A 394 -1.44 11.32 12.90
CA LEU A 394 -0.59 12.19 13.70
C LEU A 394 0.73 12.39 12.97
N TYR A 395 0.93 13.59 12.45
CA TYR A 395 2.18 13.99 11.82
C TYR A 395 3.19 14.45 12.86
N ILE A 396 4.44 14.05 12.68
CA ILE A 396 5.57 14.54 13.48
C ILE A 396 6.45 15.38 12.56
N GLU A 397 6.60 16.65 12.89
CA GLU A 397 7.50 17.59 12.23
C GLU A 397 8.76 17.76 13.10
N LEU A 398 9.93 17.66 12.49
CA LEU A 398 11.22 17.90 13.14
C LEU A 398 11.71 19.31 12.83
N ASP A 399 12.12 20.06 13.83
CA ASP A 399 12.81 21.34 13.67
C ASP A 399 14.23 21.19 14.23
N SER A 400 15.18 20.95 13.33
CA SER A 400 16.56 20.58 13.64
C SER A 400 17.55 21.64 13.19
N LYS A 401 18.33 22.13 14.15
CA LYS A 401 19.51 22.97 13.92
C LYS A 401 20.75 22.09 13.99
N ILE A 402 21.47 21.96 12.89
CA ILE A 402 22.59 21.03 12.74
C ILE A 402 23.88 21.84 12.74
N PHE A 403 24.83 21.50 13.60
CA PHE A 403 26.12 22.18 13.70
C PHE A 403 27.23 21.28 13.15
N TYR A 404 27.95 21.75 12.14
CA TYR A 404 28.96 20.94 11.45
C TYR A 404 30.29 21.69 11.25
N ASN A 405 31.38 20.92 11.25
CA ASN A 405 32.72 21.45 11.02
C ASN A 405 33.00 21.62 9.53
N GLY A 406 33.06 22.88 9.09
CA GLY A 406 33.32 23.22 7.69
C GLY A 406 34.71 22.88 7.17
N ASN A 407 35.67 22.55 8.03
CA ASN A 407 37.02 22.16 7.61
C ASN A 407 37.14 20.67 7.26
N GLN A 408 36.19 19.83 7.71
CA GLN A 408 36.19 18.38 7.49
C GLN A 408 35.41 17.96 6.24
N THR A 409 34.61 18.87 5.67
CA THR A 409 33.76 18.59 4.52
C THR A 409 33.84 19.72 3.49
N LYS A 410 33.61 19.38 2.22
CA LYS A 410 33.48 20.35 1.12
C LYS A 410 32.03 20.73 0.85
N LEU A 411 31.08 20.10 1.54
CA LEU A 411 29.65 20.32 1.36
C LEU A 411 29.21 21.68 1.91
N ILE A 412 28.28 22.32 1.21
CA ILE A 412 27.62 23.55 1.69
C ILE A 412 26.47 23.22 2.65
N GLU A 413 26.00 24.22 3.40
CA GLU A 413 24.95 24.08 4.42
C GLU A 413 23.68 23.38 3.86
N GLN A 414 23.25 23.78 2.66
CA GLN A 414 22.07 23.23 2.01
C GLN A 414 22.25 21.75 1.63
N GLU A 415 23.45 21.35 1.22
CA GLU A 415 23.75 19.95 0.88
C GLU A 415 23.76 19.07 2.13
N ILE A 416 24.21 19.61 3.27
CA ILE A 416 24.18 18.88 4.55
C ILE A 416 22.73 18.74 5.03
N SER A 417 21.94 19.81 5.00
CA SER A 417 20.50 19.75 5.31
C SER A 417 19.77 18.73 4.42
N ALA A 418 20.03 18.73 3.12
CA ALA A 418 19.43 17.77 2.19
C ALA A 418 19.89 16.33 2.49
N LYS A 419 21.17 16.13 2.78
CA LYS A 419 21.71 14.81 3.15
C LYS A 419 21.07 14.27 4.44
N VAL A 420 20.85 15.14 5.43
CA VAL A 420 20.15 14.76 6.67
C VAL A 420 18.69 14.41 6.40
N ALA A 421 17.98 15.21 5.59
CA ALA A 421 16.60 14.91 5.21
C ALA A 421 16.49 13.54 4.50
N THR A 422 17.43 13.23 3.59
CA THR A 422 17.51 11.92 2.93
C THR A 422 17.82 10.80 3.93
N GLY A 423 18.79 10.98 4.82
CA GLY A 423 19.14 9.96 5.82
C GLY A 423 18.00 9.65 6.79
N VAL A 424 17.22 10.65 7.20
CA VAL A 424 16.00 10.45 7.98
C VAL A 424 14.95 9.68 7.16
N THR A 425 14.76 10.03 5.89
CA THR A 425 13.82 9.32 4.99
C THR A 425 14.21 7.85 4.79
N GLU A 426 15.50 7.55 4.65
CA GLU A 426 16.02 6.18 4.55
C GLU A 426 15.83 5.39 5.85
N TYR A 427 16.04 6.04 7.00
CA TYR A 427 15.76 5.43 8.30
C TYR A 427 14.28 5.11 8.48
N LEU A 428 13.37 5.98 8.03
CA LEU A 428 11.92 5.74 8.12
C LEU A 428 11.50 4.47 7.38
N LYS A 429 12.10 4.19 6.21
CA LYS A 429 11.83 2.97 5.42
C LYS A 429 12.23 1.66 6.12
N THR A 430 13.14 1.71 7.09
CA THR A 430 13.70 0.52 7.75
C THR A 430 13.34 0.41 9.24
N SER A 431 12.91 1.50 9.87
CA SER A 431 12.72 1.57 11.32
C SER A 431 11.34 1.14 11.82
N ASP A 432 10.40 0.84 10.92
CA ASP A 432 8.98 0.59 11.22
C ASP A 432 8.39 1.66 12.17
N THR A 433 8.84 2.92 12.06
CA THR A 433 8.35 4.02 12.90
C THR A 433 6.94 4.43 12.47
N GLU A 434 6.73 4.54 11.14
CA GLU A 434 5.46 4.93 10.53
C GLU A 434 4.50 3.75 10.44
N LYS A 435 3.64 3.63 11.43
CA LYS A 435 2.64 2.57 11.51
C LYS A 435 1.56 2.90 12.51
N PHE A 436 0.48 2.14 12.48
CA PHE A 436 -0.44 2.08 13.60
C PHE A 436 0.26 1.47 14.82
N ASN A 437 -0.06 1.98 16.00
CA ASN A 437 0.71 1.71 17.22
C ASN A 437 2.21 2.04 17.09
N GLY A 438 2.55 2.96 16.19
CA GLY A 438 3.90 3.47 15.97
C GLY A 438 4.44 4.19 17.21
N LYS A 439 5.76 4.14 17.35
CA LYS A 439 6.48 4.81 18.46
C LYS A 439 7.64 5.59 17.89
N PHE A 440 7.54 6.90 17.97
CA PHE A 440 8.64 7.80 17.66
C PHE A 440 9.56 7.92 18.87
N ARG A 441 10.84 7.57 18.69
CA ARG A 441 11.87 7.62 19.72
C ARG A 441 12.86 8.71 19.39
N TYR A 442 12.84 9.80 20.14
CA TYR A 442 13.63 11.00 19.84
C TYR A 442 15.14 10.69 19.73
N SER A 443 15.67 9.90 20.66
CA SER A 443 17.09 9.52 20.68
C SER A 443 17.56 8.79 19.42
N LYS A 444 16.69 7.99 18.80
CA LYS A 444 17.02 7.26 17.56
C LYS A 444 17.14 8.23 16.38
N PHE A 445 16.23 9.19 16.26
CA PHE A 445 16.27 10.18 15.19
C PHE A 445 17.47 11.13 15.31
N ILE A 446 17.80 11.58 16.52
CA ILE A 446 19.05 12.35 16.76
C ILE A 446 20.27 11.56 16.28
N SER A 447 20.36 10.27 16.65
CA SER A 447 21.49 9.44 16.25
C SER A 447 21.60 9.26 14.73
N VAL A 448 20.47 9.25 14.01
CA VAL A 448 20.45 9.20 12.55
C VAL A 448 20.99 10.51 11.99
N ILE A 449 20.52 11.65 12.51
CA ILE A 449 20.98 12.98 12.09
C ILE A 449 22.51 13.10 12.26
N ASP A 450 23.03 12.73 13.44
CA ASP A 450 24.47 12.81 13.72
C ASP A 450 25.29 11.86 12.82
N ASN A 451 24.78 10.66 12.52
CA ASN A 451 25.49 9.69 11.70
C ASN A 451 25.38 9.94 10.18
N CYS A 452 24.58 10.91 9.72
CA CYS A 452 24.46 11.23 8.29
C CYS A 452 25.79 11.70 7.68
N ASN A 453 26.65 12.35 8.46
CA ASN A 453 27.97 12.79 8.03
C ASN A 453 28.92 12.90 9.21
N THR A 454 30.16 12.42 9.02
CA THR A 454 31.23 12.52 10.02
C THR A 454 31.61 13.96 10.39
N SER A 455 31.26 14.94 9.56
CA SER A 455 31.51 16.37 9.85
C SER A 455 30.49 17.00 10.81
N ILE A 456 29.39 16.31 11.13
CA ILE A 456 28.36 16.82 12.05
C ILE A 456 28.86 16.62 13.48
N ASN A 457 28.94 17.71 14.24
CA ASN A 457 29.39 17.69 15.63
C ASN A 457 28.21 17.52 16.60
N SER A 458 27.10 18.20 16.32
CA SER A 458 25.90 18.16 17.15
C SER A 458 24.66 18.60 16.39
N ASN A 459 23.49 18.29 16.96
CA ASN A 459 22.22 18.84 16.53
C ASN A 459 21.36 19.28 17.74
N ASP A 460 20.58 20.34 17.55
CA ASP A 460 19.52 20.76 18.46
C ASP A 460 18.17 20.60 17.75
N THR A 461 17.45 19.53 18.11
CA THR A 461 16.21 19.13 17.45
C THR A 461 15.01 19.26 18.39
N ASN A 462 14.00 20.00 17.95
CA ASN A 462 12.68 20.09 18.56
C ASN A 462 11.65 19.33 17.75
N ILE A 463 10.58 18.90 18.42
CA ILE A 463 9.51 18.09 17.82
C ILE A 463 8.21 18.87 17.92
N ILE A 464 7.45 18.84 16.83
CA ILE A 464 6.11 19.41 16.75
C ILE A 464 5.17 18.29 16.31
N MET A 465 4.10 18.09 17.07
CA MET A 465 3.01 17.21 16.66
C MET A 465 2.02 18.01 15.81
N ARG A 466 1.61 17.48 14.68
CA ARG A 466 0.60 18.08 13.81
C ARG A 466 -0.56 17.12 13.60
N LYS A 467 -1.79 17.62 13.78
CA LYS A 467 -3.00 16.95 13.30
C LYS A 467 -3.77 17.88 12.40
N ASP A 468 -4.35 17.28 11.37
CA ASP A 468 -5.16 17.97 10.40
C ASP A 468 -6.63 17.60 10.61
N PHE A 469 -7.52 18.58 10.52
CA PHE A 469 -8.96 18.34 10.46
C PHE A 469 -9.57 19.07 9.27
N ILE A 470 -10.63 18.48 8.70
CA ILE A 470 -11.36 19.07 7.58
C ILE A 470 -12.54 19.85 8.16
N ALA A 471 -12.58 21.15 7.88
CA ALA A 471 -13.65 22.01 8.36
C ALA A 471 -14.95 21.76 7.59
N GLN A 472 -16.07 21.64 8.32
CA GLN A 472 -17.40 21.77 7.72
C GLN A 472 -17.67 23.24 7.44
N ILE A 473 -17.79 23.56 6.15
CA ILE A 473 -17.92 24.93 5.68
C ILE A 473 -19.36 25.43 5.82
N ASN A 474 -19.53 26.69 6.23
CA ASN A 474 -20.82 27.37 6.40
C ASN A 474 -21.76 26.72 7.44
N ALA A 475 -21.22 25.90 8.36
CA ALA A 475 -21.99 25.27 9.43
C ALA A 475 -21.22 25.37 10.76
N SER A 476 -21.91 25.78 11.82
CA SER A 476 -21.37 25.73 13.18
C SER A 476 -21.23 24.25 13.59
N SER A 477 -20.01 23.84 13.93
CA SER A 477 -19.69 22.45 14.25
C SER A 477 -18.80 22.37 15.48
N TYR A 478 -18.94 21.26 16.20
CA TYR A 478 -18.01 20.87 17.25
C TYR A 478 -16.82 20.14 16.65
N TYR A 479 -15.60 20.59 16.94
CA TYR A 479 -14.37 19.93 16.49
C TYR A 479 -13.59 19.43 17.70
N GLU A 480 -13.29 18.14 17.69
CA GLU A 480 -12.46 17.50 18.69
C GLU A 480 -11.23 16.89 18.02
N VAL A 481 -10.05 17.34 18.42
CA VAL A 481 -8.77 16.88 17.89
C VAL A 481 -7.94 16.31 19.04
N CYS A 482 -7.92 14.99 19.13
CA CYS A 482 -7.16 14.24 20.13
C CYS A 482 -5.80 13.82 19.58
N PHE A 483 -4.71 14.18 20.26
CA PHE A 483 -3.33 13.82 19.89
C PHE A 483 -2.81 12.57 20.63
N GLN A 484 -3.56 12.06 21.61
CA GLN A 484 -3.20 10.92 22.47
C GLN A 484 -1.88 11.09 23.26
N ASN A 485 -1.29 12.29 23.24
CA ASN A 485 -0.01 12.61 23.86
C ASN A 485 -0.14 13.95 24.59
N LYS A 486 0.47 14.02 25.77
CA LYS A 486 0.44 15.23 26.61
C LYS A 486 1.09 16.42 25.92
N PHE A 487 0.50 17.59 26.11
CA PHE A 487 1.04 18.85 25.60
C PHE A 487 1.97 19.48 26.62
N LEU A 488 3.00 20.17 26.13
CA LEU A 488 3.85 20.99 27.00
C LEU A 488 2.96 22.05 27.66
N LYS A 489 3.09 22.25 28.97
CA LYS A 489 2.42 23.36 29.65
C LYS A 489 3.40 24.51 29.78
N ASP A 490 3.19 25.55 28.97
CA ASP A 490 3.97 26.79 28.99
C ASP A 490 3.01 27.97 29.14
N CYS A 491 3.32 28.88 30.05
CA CYS A 491 2.52 30.08 30.30
C CYS A 491 3.01 31.29 29.50
N ASP A 492 4.24 31.25 28.99
CA ASP A 492 4.88 32.38 28.32
C ASP A 492 4.78 32.28 26.80
N THR A 493 4.73 31.07 26.26
CA THR A 493 4.60 30.83 24.81
C THR A 493 3.41 29.96 24.47
N SER A 494 2.83 30.20 23.28
CA SER A 494 1.80 29.31 22.77
C SER A 494 2.39 27.94 22.44
N VAL A 495 1.64 26.92 22.85
CA VAL A 495 1.92 25.50 22.70
C VAL A 495 1.17 24.95 21.50
N VAL A 496 -0.08 25.39 21.30
CA VAL A 496 -0.97 25.05 20.19
C VAL A 496 -1.03 26.24 19.23
N SER A 497 -0.96 25.95 17.93
CA SER A 497 -1.11 26.95 16.88
C SER A 497 -1.78 26.34 15.65
N SER A 498 -2.59 27.12 14.93
CA SER A 498 -3.20 26.67 13.67
C SER A 498 -2.63 27.33 12.43
N THR A 499 -2.91 26.75 11.27
CA THR A 499 -2.85 27.47 9.99
C THR A 499 -3.98 28.50 9.88
N GLY A 500 -3.85 29.42 8.92
CA GLY A 500 -4.81 30.52 8.72
C GLY A 500 -6.13 30.07 8.11
N MET A 501 -7.24 30.56 8.63
CA MET A 501 -8.61 30.21 8.21
C MET A 501 -9.49 31.47 8.14
N THR A 502 -10.58 31.40 7.39
CA THR A 502 -11.61 32.44 7.39
C THR A 502 -12.82 31.95 8.18
N VAL A 503 -13.25 32.73 9.16
CA VAL A 503 -14.38 32.41 10.05
C VAL A 503 -15.57 33.29 9.74
N PHE A 504 -16.78 32.84 10.12
CA PHE A 504 -18.02 33.55 9.80
C PHE A 504 -18.10 34.94 10.44
N GLU A 505 -17.61 35.08 11.67
CA GLU A 505 -17.64 36.34 12.43
C GLU A 505 -16.69 37.39 11.84
N TYR A 506 -15.65 36.94 11.12
CA TYR A 506 -14.60 37.79 10.56
C TYR A 506 -14.28 37.38 9.10
N PRO A 507 -15.22 37.58 8.17
CA PRO A 507 -15.11 37.06 6.81
C PRO A 507 -14.04 37.78 5.96
N GLU A 508 -13.66 39.01 6.35
CA GLU A 508 -12.69 39.84 5.63
C GLU A 508 -11.22 39.52 6.00
N TYR A 509 -10.99 38.71 7.04
CA TYR A 509 -9.66 38.47 7.59
C TYR A 509 -9.28 36.99 7.59
N THR A 510 -7.98 36.73 7.43
CA THR A 510 -7.40 35.44 7.81
C THR A 510 -7.13 35.43 9.31
N SER A 511 -7.79 34.50 9.99
CA SER A 511 -7.72 34.28 11.43
C SER A 511 -6.92 33.02 11.75
N TYR A 512 -6.39 32.94 12.95
CA TYR A 512 -5.53 31.86 13.44
C TYR A 512 -5.93 31.51 14.87
N LEU A 513 -5.70 30.25 15.26
CA LEU A 513 -5.92 29.76 16.60
C LEU A 513 -4.58 29.63 17.33
N GLU A 514 -4.56 30.02 18.60
CA GLU A 514 -3.48 29.68 19.53
C GLU A 514 -4.07 29.35 20.91
N ASP A 515 -3.33 28.65 21.75
CA ASP A 515 -3.71 28.52 23.14
C ASP A 515 -3.21 29.68 24.00
N ARG A 516 -4.02 30.04 24.99
CA ARG A 516 -3.65 30.91 26.11
C ARG A 516 -4.27 30.33 27.38
N ASP A 517 -3.42 29.74 28.23
CA ASP A 517 -3.80 29.19 29.54
C ASP A 517 -5.04 28.27 29.49
N GLY A 518 -5.02 27.26 28.61
CA GLY A 518 -6.08 26.26 28.49
C GLY A 518 -7.30 26.68 27.68
N LYS A 519 -7.33 27.92 27.16
CA LYS A 519 -8.35 28.37 26.20
C LYS A 519 -7.75 28.52 24.82
N ILE A 520 -8.53 28.18 23.80
CA ILE A 520 -8.18 28.53 22.42
C ILE A 520 -8.70 29.94 22.14
N VAL A 521 -7.80 30.80 21.70
CA VAL A 521 -8.10 32.17 21.29
C VAL A 521 -7.98 32.30 19.77
N LEU A 522 -8.79 33.18 19.20
CA LEU A 522 -8.76 33.52 17.79
C LEU A 522 -8.06 34.88 17.63
N TYR A 523 -7.07 34.95 16.75
CA TYR A 523 -6.35 36.19 16.44
C TYR A 523 -6.15 36.36 14.94
N ARG A 524 -5.88 37.60 14.51
CA ARG A 524 -5.37 37.90 13.16
C ARG A 524 -4.00 38.56 13.26
N LEU A 525 -3.26 38.55 12.16
CA LEU A 525 -2.03 39.32 12.04
C LEU A 525 -2.33 40.70 11.43
N ASP A 526 -1.72 41.75 11.97
CA ASP A 526 -1.72 43.06 11.35
C ASP A 526 -0.96 43.01 10.01
N SER A 527 -1.54 43.57 8.95
CA SER A 527 -0.96 43.52 7.60
C SER A 527 0.28 44.40 7.43
N LEU A 528 0.50 45.37 8.32
CA LEU A 528 1.63 46.31 8.28
C LEU A 528 2.74 45.95 9.26
N THR A 529 2.38 45.53 10.48
CA THR A 529 3.37 45.27 11.56
C THR A 529 3.61 43.78 11.82
N GLY A 530 2.70 42.90 11.39
CA GLY A 530 2.74 41.48 11.72
C GLY A 530 2.40 41.15 13.18
N GLU A 531 1.93 42.13 13.96
CA GLU A 531 1.52 41.91 15.35
C GLU A 531 0.20 41.14 15.45
N LYS A 532 0.03 40.37 16.53
CA LYS A 532 -1.17 39.58 16.78
C LYS A 532 -2.28 40.46 17.37
N ILE A 533 -3.37 40.61 16.63
CA ILE A 533 -4.59 41.29 17.07
C ILE A 533 -5.61 40.24 17.49
N LEU A 534 -5.97 40.23 18.77
CA LEU A 534 -6.98 39.33 19.33
C LEU A 534 -8.36 39.65 18.73
N LEU A 535 -9.05 38.62 18.23
CA LEU A 535 -10.41 38.71 17.71
C LEU A 535 -11.43 38.18 18.72
N ASN A 536 -11.18 36.97 19.24
CA ASN A 536 -12.02 36.31 20.23
C ASN A 536 -11.13 35.63 21.28
N ASP A 537 -11.48 35.79 22.55
CA ASP A 537 -10.73 35.30 23.70
C ASP A 537 -11.11 33.87 24.13
N SER A 538 -12.16 33.28 23.54
CA SER A 538 -12.58 31.92 23.85
C SER A 538 -13.43 31.32 22.74
N VAL A 539 -12.80 30.53 21.86
CA VAL A 539 -13.48 29.71 20.85
C VAL A 539 -13.42 28.20 21.17
N GLY A 540 -12.69 27.82 22.22
CA GLY A 540 -12.48 26.44 22.59
C GLY A 540 -11.61 26.27 23.83
N THR A 541 -11.31 25.02 24.17
CA THR A 541 -10.48 24.64 25.31
C THR A 541 -9.40 23.64 24.92
N VAL A 542 -8.34 23.62 25.71
CA VAL A 542 -7.22 22.69 25.59
C VAL A 542 -7.07 21.90 26.88
N ASP A 543 -7.11 20.57 26.78
CA ASP A 543 -6.69 19.67 27.84
C ASP A 543 -5.25 19.22 27.61
N TYR A 544 -4.29 19.85 28.32
CA TYR A 544 -2.86 19.54 28.18
C TYR A 544 -2.49 18.14 28.67
N GLU A 545 -3.25 17.57 29.63
CA GLU A 545 -2.94 16.26 30.22
C GLU A 545 -3.47 15.12 29.37
N LYS A 546 -4.65 15.28 28.75
CA LYS A 546 -5.16 14.33 27.76
C LYS A 546 -4.56 14.53 26.37
N GLY A 547 -4.14 15.75 26.04
CA GLY A 547 -3.67 16.10 24.71
C GLY A 547 -4.83 16.30 23.72
N GLU A 548 -5.86 17.04 24.15
CA GLU A 548 -7.08 17.26 23.38
C GLU A 548 -7.33 18.75 23.16
N VAL A 549 -7.72 19.10 21.94
CA VAL A 549 -8.20 20.44 21.58
C VAL A 549 -9.66 20.33 21.17
N GLN A 550 -10.51 21.11 21.82
CA GLN A 550 -11.95 21.14 21.59
C GLN A 550 -12.38 22.54 21.17
N LEU A 551 -13.03 22.67 20.02
CA LEU A 551 -13.61 23.93 19.53
C LEU A 551 -15.12 23.83 19.59
N TYR A 552 -15.77 24.80 20.25
CA TYR A 552 -17.21 24.80 20.48
C TYR A 552 -17.91 25.78 19.52
N ASP A 553 -18.98 25.31 18.88
CA ASP A 553 -19.87 26.12 18.02
C ASP A 553 -19.13 26.99 16.99
N PHE A 554 -18.05 26.46 16.39
CA PHE A 554 -17.16 27.24 15.56
C PHE A 554 -17.54 27.17 14.08
N THR A 555 -17.78 28.33 13.44
CA THR A 555 -18.25 28.41 12.05
C THR A 555 -17.14 28.85 11.11
N ILE A 556 -16.67 27.93 10.26
CA ILE A 556 -15.58 28.17 9.32
C ILE A 556 -16.16 28.41 7.92
N LEU A 557 -15.71 29.48 7.27
CA LEU A 557 -16.08 29.80 5.88
C LEU A 557 -15.08 29.24 4.88
N LYS A 558 -13.80 29.17 5.25
CA LYS A 558 -12.74 28.69 4.37
C LYS A 558 -11.55 28.17 5.15
N GLY A 559 -11.08 26.97 4.82
CA GLY A 559 -9.81 26.44 5.33
C GLY A 559 -8.58 26.96 4.59
N THR A 560 -7.38 26.57 5.04
CA THR A 560 -6.13 27.03 4.44
C THR A 560 -5.88 26.38 3.07
N TYR A 561 -6.25 25.10 2.94
CA TYR A 561 -5.98 24.27 1.77
C TYR A 561 -7.23 24.11 0.88
N SER A 562 -7.05 23.59 -0.34
CA SER A 562 -8.13 23.45 -1.34
C SER A 562 -9.28 22.54 -0.91
N ASP A 563 -9.02 21.62 0.02
CA ASP A 563 -9.98 20.70 0.65
C ASP A 563 -10.60 21.27 1.94
N ASN A 564 -10.35 22.53 2.26
CA ASN A 564 -10.73 23.20 3.50
C ASN A 564 -10.09 22.61 4.76
N ARG A 565 -8.94 21.94 4.63
CA ARG A 565 -8.16 21.45 5.77
C ARG A 565 -7.56 22.60 6.57
N ILE A 566 -7.45 22.39 7.88
CA ILE A 566 -6.75 23.23 8.84
C ILE A 566 -5.79 22.34 9.62
N GLU A 567 -4.56 22.82 9.83
CA GLU A 567 -3.53 22.08 10.55
C GLU A 567 -3.35 22.68 11.94
N LEU A 568 -3.39 21.84 12.96
CA LEU A 568 -3.07 22.19 14.34
C LEU A 568 -1.70 21.63 14.70
N ARG A 569 -0.77 22.52 15.03
CA ARG A 569 0.58 22.21 15.51
C ARG A 569 0.65 22.37 17.02
N VAL A 570 1.25 21.40 17.69
CA VAL A 570 1.33 21.33 19.14
C VAL A 570 2.72 20.91 19.60
N LYS A 571 3.27 21.57 20.61
CA LYS A 571 4.51 21.14 21.28
C LYS A 571 4.19 20.03 22.30
N PRO A 572 4.75 18.82 22.15
CA PRO A 572 4.50 17.75 23.10
C PRO A 572 5.27 17.98 24.41
N ALA A 573 4.74 17.47 25.54
CA ALA A 573 5.44 17.50 26.82
C ALA A 573 6.64 16.54 26.85
N ASN A 574 6.51 15.40 26.17
CA ASN A 574 7.57 14.41 26.01
C ASN A 574 8.01 14.35 24.55
N LYS A 575 9.31 14.20 24.32
CA LYS A 575 9.88 14.06 22.98
C LYS A 575 9.66 12.67 22.38
N ASP A 576 9.39 11.66 23.20
CA ASP A 576 8.96 10.35 22.72
C ASP A 576 7.43 10.34 22.53
N ILE A 577 7.00 10.08 21.29
CA ILE A 577 5.59 10.13 20.90
C ILE A 577 5.11 8.71 20.57
N GLU A 578 3.95 8.34 21.09
CA GLU A 578 3.31 7.07 20.77
C GLU A 578 1.87 7.29 20.32
N VAL A 579 1.41 6.48 19.37
CA VAL A 579 0.01 6.45 18.95
C VAL A 579 -0.60 5.10 19.29
N LYS A 580 -1.92 5.06 19.44
CA LYS A 580 -2.70 3.86 19.74
C LYS A 580 -3.96 3.81 18.87
N ARG A 581 -4.44 2.59 18.62
CA ARG A 581 -5.71 2.33 17.90
C ARG A 581 -5.68 2.94 16.48
N GLU A 582 -6.74 3.62 16.06
CA GLU A 582 -6.92 4.24 14.75
C GLU A 582 -5.92 5.39 14.45
N ALA A 583 -5.11 5.80 15.42
CA ALA A 583 -4.09 6.81 15.20
C ALA A 583 -2.87 6.23 14.45
N TYR A 584 -2.58 6.76 13.28
CA TYR A 584 -1.41 6.43 12.47
C TYR A 584 -0.32 7.47 12.70
N LEU A 585 0.90 7.05 13.02
CA LEU A 585 2.04 7.95 13.19
C LEU A 585 2.75 8.10 11.85
N ASP A 586 2.96 9.33 11.43
CA ASP A 586 3.59 9.70 10.16
C ASP A 586 4.67 10.76 10.45
N VAL A 587 5.89 10.58 9.95
CA VAL A 587 6.97 11.55 10.15
C VAL A 587 7.10 12.39 8.89
N ASP A 588 6.55 13.60 8.92
CA ASP A 588 6.50 14.48 7.75
C ASP A 588 7.85 15.19 7.55
N VAL A 589 8.77 14.50 6.86
CA VAL A 589 10.08 15.05 6.50
C VAL A 589 9.93 16.27 5.56
N SER A 590 8.87 16.33 4.75
CA SER A 590 8.66 17.42 3.79
C SER A 590 8.35 18.77 4.47
N LYS A 591 7.68 18.73 5.62
CA LYS A 591 7.40 19.89 6.46
C LYS A 591 8.36 20.06 7.63
N SER A 592 9.27 19.11 7.82
CA SER A 592 10.36 19.23 8.78
C SER A 592 11.39 20.27 8.30
N LYS A 593 12.00 20.97 9.24
CA LYS A 593 13.01 22.00 8.98
C LYS A 593 14.37 21.48 9.41
N PHE A 594 15.29 21.37 8.46
CA PHE A 594 16.68 21.03 8.71
C PHE A 594 17.55 22.21 8.30
N ILE A 595 18.15 22.89 9.27
CA ILE A 595 19.00 24.06 9.02
C ILE A 595 20.39 23.75 9.53
N ALA A 596 21.36 23.69 8.61
CA ALA A 596 22.76 23.50 8.95
C ALA A 596 23.44 24.86 9.22
N TYR A 597 24.25 24.90 10.27
CA TYR A 597 25.09 26.01 10.66
C TYR A 597 26.54 25.56 10.65
N LYS A 598 27.36 26.31 9.91
CA LYS A 598 28.79 26.07 9.87
C LYS A 598 29.47 26.57 11.15
N GLU A 599 30.22 25.68 11.79
CA GLU A 599 31.14 26.02 12.89
C GLU A 599 32.55 26.34 12.41
#